data_AF-A0A6G1A6D5-F1
#
_entry.id   AF-A0A6G1A6D5-F1
#
_cell.length_a   1.000
_cell.length_b   1.000
_cell.length_c   1.000
_cell.angle_alpha   90.00
_cell.angle_beta   90.00
_cell.angle_gamma   90.00
#
_symmetry.space_group_name_H-M   'P 1'
#
loop_
_entity.id
_entity.type
_entity.pdbx_description
1 polymer ?
#
loop_
_entity_poly.entity_id
_entity_poly.type
_entity_poly.pdbx_seq_one_letter_code
_entity_poly.pdbx_strand_id
1 'polypeptide(L)'
;EAKMNYWDLIKIKIFFTAKETISKTERQPMECEKIFANDISDKRLVSKIYKERIKLVTQKTINPVKKWAEDTYRHFSKESIQMVNRHMKRCSTSLIIREIQMKTTARCHLTPVRMVKINNSGNNSCWQGYGERGTLWHYWWECKLVQPLWKTVWRLLKKLKIELSYNPAIVLLRIYPKDTKMPIQRVRCTPMFIAALWTIAK
;
A
#
# COMPACT_ATOMS: atom_id res chain seq x y z
N GLU A 1 -13.45 6.69 -27.89
CA GLU A 1 -13.81 5.45 -27.16
C GLU A 1 -13.12 5.39 -25.80
N ALA A 2 -13.88 5.16 -24.73
CA ALA A 2 -13.31 4.96 -23.40
C ALA A 2 -12.75 3.53 -23.30
N LYS A 3 -11.42 3.39 -23.38
CA LYS A 3 -10.75 2.10 -23.11
C LYS A 3 -10.95 1.73 -21.64
N MET A 4 -11.66 0.64 -21.40
CA MET A 4 -11.81 0.07 -20.07
C MET A 4 -10.43 -0.23 -19.49
N ASN A 5 -10.13 0.32 -18.30
CA ASN A 5 -8.85 0.09 -17.68
C ASN A 5 -8.73 -1.40 -17.31
N TYR A 6 -7.54 -1.98 -17.47
CA TYR A 6 -7.21 -3.33 -17.01
C TYR A 6 -7.72 -3.62 -15.58
N TRP A 7 -7.74 -2.61 -14.72
CA TRP A 7 -8.29 -2.71 -13.37
C TRP A 7 -9.79 -2.94 -13.31
N ASP A 8 -10.55 -2.29 -14.18
CA ASP A 8 -12.01 -2.47 -14.22
C ASP A 8 -12.35 -3.86 -14.76
N LEU A 9 -11.56 -4.35 -15.72
CA LEU A 9 -11.64 -5.73 -16.20
C LEU A 9 -11.33 -6.75 -15.08
N ILE A 10 -10.32 -6.50 -14.23
CA ILE A 10 -10.04 -7.36 -13.07
C ILE A 10 -11.21 -7.35 -12.07
N LYS A 11 -11.77 -6.18 -11.73
CA LYS A 11 -12.90 -6.07 -10.80
C LYS A 11 -14.11 -6.87 -11.31
N ILE A 12 -14.42 -6.72 -12.59
CA ILE A 12 -15.50 -7.44 -13.26
C ILE A 12 -15.25 -8.95 -13.24
N LYS A 13 -14.02 -9.39 -13.57
CA LYS A 13 -13.65 -10.81 -13.54
C LYS A 13 -13.77 -11.40 -12.12
N ILE A 14 -13.28 -10.72 -11.10
CA ILE A 14 -13.43 -11.14 -9.70
C ILE A 14 -14.91 -11.27 -9.32
N PHE A 15 -15.74 -10.31 -9.72
CA PHE A 15 -17.18 -10.34 -9.43
C PHE A 15 -17.85 -11.57 -10.05
N PHE A 16 -17.60 -11.85 -11.33
CA PHE A 16 -18.17 -13.02 -12.01
C PHE A 16 -17.62 -14.34 -11.46
N THR A 17 -16.32 -14.44 -11.22
CA THR A 17 -15.72 -15.64 -10.62
C THR A 17 -16.24 -15.89 -9.20
N ALA A 18 -16.46 -14.84 -8.40
CA ALA A 18 -17.06 -14.98 -7.08
C ALA A 18 -18.50 -15.49 -7.18
N LYS A 19 -19.32 -14.94 -8.08
CA LYS A 19 -20.70 -15.38 -8.31
C LYS A 19 -20.77 -16.84 -8.77
N GLU A 20 -19.88 -17.24 -9.66
CA GLU A 20 -19.79 -18.61 -10.18
C GLU A 20 -19.28 -19.60 -9.11
N THR A 21 -18.29 -19.19 -8.30
CA THR A 21 -17.79 -19.99 -7.18
C THR A 21 -18.86 -20.17 -6.11
N ILE A 22 -19.62 -19.12 -5.79
CA ILE A 22 -20.78 -19.19 -4.88
C ILE A 22 -21.83 -20.18 -5.40
N SER A 23 -22.10 -20.21 -6.71
CA SER A 23 -23.02 -21.21 -7.27
C SER A 23 -22.49 -22.65 -7.24
N LYS A 24 -21.17 -22.84 -7.12
CA LYS A 24 -20.50 -24.16 -7.19
C LYS A 24 -20.02 -24.70 -5.84
N THR A 25 -19.99 -23.90 -4.78
CA THR A 25 -19.51 -24.34 -3.45
C THR A 25 -20.66 -24.49 -2.47
N GLU A 26 -20.81 -25.67 -1.87
CA GLU A 26 -21.77 -25.98 -0.78
C GLU A 26 -21.43 -25.30 0.56
N ARG A 27 -20.68 -24.19 0.54
CA ARG A 27 -20.36 -23.47 1.77
C ARG A 27 -21.47 -22.48 2.10
N GLN A 28 -21.73 -22.31 3.40
CA GLN A 28 -22.58 -21.22 3.88
C GLN A 28 -22.02 -19.88 3.36
N PRO A 29 -22.81 -19.07 2.64
CA PRO A 29 -22.39 -17.76 2.17
C PRO A 29 -22.01 -16.88 3.36
N MET A 30 -20.93 -16.11 3.25
CA MET A 30 -20.63 -15.09 4.24
C MET A 30 -21.70 -13.99 4.21
N GLU A 31 -21.83 -13.25 5.31
CA GLU A 31 -22.85 -12.21 5.45
C GLU A 31 -22.80 -11.16 4.34
N CYS A 32 -21.59 -10.78 3.89
CA CYS A 32 -21.41 -9.94 2.71
C CYS A 32 -21.96 -10.57 1.42
N GLU A 33 -21.79 -11.87 1.23
CA GLU A 33 -22.23 -12.59 0.03
C GLU A 33 -23.76 -12.73 0.02
N LYS A 34 -24.38 -12.92 1.19
CA LYS A 34 -25.84 -12.88 1.35
C LYS A 34 -26.42 -11.52 0.98
N ILE A 35 -25.74 -10.42 1.34
CA ILE A 35 -26.15 -9.06 0.96
C ILE A 35 -26.19 -8.93 -0.57
N PHE A 36 -25.15 -9.40 -1.28
CA PHE A 36 -25.12 -9.33 -2.75
C PHE A 36 -26.12 -10.28 -3.44
N ALA A 37 -26.44 -11.42 -2.84
CA ALA A 37 -27.38 -12.39 -3.40
C ALA A 37 -28.86 -11.99 -3.19
N ASN A 38 -29.18 -11.27 -2.10
CA ASN A 38 -30.55 -11.03 -1.67
C ASN A 38 -31.02 -9.57 -1.78
N ASP A 39 -30.13 -8.57 -1.92
CA ASP A 39 -30.57 -7.18 -2.12
C ASP A 39 -30.99 -6.96 -3.59
N ILE A 40 -32.30 -6.84 -3.81
CA ILE A 40 -32.91 -6.47 -5.10
C ILE A 40 -32.84 -4.94 -5.30
N SER A 41 -32.49 -4.17 -4.26
CA SER A 41 -32.46 -2.71 -4.27
C SER A 41 -31.12 -2.14 -3.82
N ASP A 42 -30.58 -1.19 -4.59
CA ASP A 42 -29.34 -0.47 -4.26
C ASP A 42 -29.44 0.43 -3.01
N LYS A 43 -30.64 0.58 -2.43
CA LYS A 43 -30.88 1.49 -1.31
C LYS A 43 -30.13 1.02 -0.06
N ARG A 44 -29.16 1.83 0.38
CA ARG A 44 -28.28 1.59 1.54
C ARG A 44 -27.33 0.38 1.40
N LEU A 45 -27.20 -0.22 0.21
CA LEU A 45 -26.31 -1.35 -0.05
C LEU A 45 -24.86 -1.03 0.39
N VAL A 46 -24.36 0.15 0.03
CA VAL A 46 -23.02 0.64 0.45
C VAL A 46 -22.86 0.67 1.96
N SER A 47 -23.90 1.09 2.71
CA SER A 47 -23.86 1.15 4.17
C SER A 47 -23.86 -0.25 4.80
N LYS A 48 -24.65 -1.18 4.25
CA LYS A 48 -24.68 -2.58 4.68
C LYS A 48 -23.32 -3.25 4.48
N ILE A 49 -22.74 -3.10 3.28
CA ILE A 49 -21.39 -3.60 2.96
C ILE A 49 -20.34 -2.99 3.89
N TYR A 50 -20.42 -1.67 4.13
CA TYR A 50 -19.48 -0.98 5.02
C TYR A 50 -19.55 -1.50 6.46
N LYS A 51 -20.75 -1.76 7.00
CA LYS A 51 -20.94 -2.34 8.35
C LYS A 51 -20.35 -3.74 8.47
N GLU A 52 -20.60 -4.62 7.51
CA GLU A 52 -20.02 -5.97 7.52
C GLU A 52 -18.51 -5.94 7.34
N ARG A 53 -17.99 -5.06 6.48
CA ARG A 53 -16.55 -4.85 6.34
C ARG A 53 -15.91 -4.36 7.63
N ILE A 54 -16.56 -3.44 8.37
CA ILE A 54 -16.06 -2.98 9.68
C ILE A 54 -15.93 -4.17 10.63
N LYS A 55 -16.98 -5.01 10.78
CA LYS A 55 -16.94 -6.18 11.68
C LYS A 55 -15.74 -7.10 11.40
N LEU A 56 -15.48 -7.38 10.11
CA LEU A 56 -14.34 -8.21 9.68
C LEU A 56 -12.98 -7.55 9.94
N VAL A 57 -12.89 -6.23 9.80
CA VAL A 57 -11.66 -5.46 10.06
C VAL A 57 -11.35 -5.39 11.56
N THR A 58 -12.37 -5.27 12.42
CA THR A 58 -12.19 -5.17 13.88
C THR A 58 -11.64 -6.47 14.49
N GLN A 59 -11.90 -7.63 13.90
CA GLN A 59 -11.37 -8.93 14.35
C GLN A 59 -9.89 -9.18 13.98
N LYS A 60 -9.31 -8.40 13.07
CA LYS A 60 -8.01 -8.72 12.45
C LYS A 60 -7.20 -7.47 12.08
N THR A 61 -7.16 -6.44 12.93
CA THR A 61 -6.34 -5.24 12.66
C THR A 61 -4.85 -5.58 12.67
N ILE A 62 -4.32 -5.98 11.51
CA ILE A 62 -2.89 -5.93 11.22
C ILE A 62 -2.54 -4.45 11.10
N ASN A 63 -2.02 -3.86 12.18
CA ASN A 63 -1.49 -2.50 12.15
C ASN A 63 -0.42 -2.41 11.04
N PRO A 64 -0.62 -1.59 9.98
CA PRO A 64 0.33 -1.50 8.87
C PRO A 64 1.75 -1.15 9.35
N VAL A 65 1.87 -0.36 10.42
CA VAL A 65 3.15 0.02 11.02
C VAL A 65 3.84 -1.19 11.66
N LYS A 66 3.09 -2.07 12.33
CA LYS A 66 3.64 -3.33 12.87
C LYS A 66 4.15 -4.21 11.75
N LYS A 67 3.39 -4.32 10.65
CA LYS A 67 3.81 -5.13 9.50
C LYS A 67 5.02 -4.57 8.78
N TRP A 68 5.15 -3.23 8.72
CA TRP A 68 6.37 -2.60 8.25
C TRP A 68 7.57 -2.87 9.17
N ALA A 69 7.36 -2.90 10.48
CA ALA A 69 8.41 -3.24 11.45
C ALA A 69 8.95 -4.65 11.19
N GLU A 70 8.05 -5.62 10.99
CA GLU A 70 8.40 -7.00 10.64
C GLU A 70 9.20 -7.09 9.33
N ASP A 71 8.70 -6.50 8.23
CA ASP A 71 9.36 -6.55 6.92
C ASP A 71 10.73 -5.86 6.91
N THR A 72 10.90 -4.82 7.73
CA THR A 72 12.16 -4.08 7.83
C THR A 72 13.11 -4.62 8.89
N TYR A 73 12.71 -5.68 9.62
CA TYR A 73 13.42 -6.23 10.78
C TYR A 73 13.79 -5.14 11.81
N ARG A 74 12.88 -4.19 12.04
CA ARG A 74 13.11 -3.04 12.94
C ARG A 74 12.07 -2.98 14.06
N HIS A 75 12.54 -2.55 15.23
CA HIS A 75 11.66 -2.14 16.31
C HIS A 75 11.33 -0.66 16.18
N PHE A 76 10.04 -0.30 16.17
CA PHE A 76 9.61 1.10 16.21
C PHE A 76 9.21 1.51 17.62
N SER A 77 9.72 2.65 18.07
CA SER A 77 9.30 3.24 19.35
C SER A 77 7.84 3.70 19.30
N LYS A 78 7.22 3.87 20.47
CA LYS A 78 5.84 4.39 20.57
C LYS A 78 5.70 5.76 19.90
N GLU A 79 6.71 6.62 20.03
CA GLU A 79 6.78 7.95 19.43
C GLU A 79 6.87 7.86 17.91
N SER A 80 7.64 6.90 17.39
CA SER A 80 7.77 6.65 15.95
C SER A 80 6.43 6.19 15.38
N ILE A 81 5.75 5.25 16.04
CA ILE A 81 4.41 4.79 15.65
C ILE A 81 3.41 5.96 15.68
N GLN A 82 3.43 6.79 16.72
CA GLN A 82 2.60 7.99 16.79
C GLN A 82 2.93 9.01 15.68
N MET A 83 4.19 9.14 15.30
CA MET A 83 4.62 9.99 14.18
C MET A 83 4.03 9.50 12.85
N VAL A 84 4.14 8.20 12.56
CA VAL A 84 3.52 7.59 11.38
C VAL A 84 2.00 7.82 11.38
N ASN A 85 1.34 7.57 12.50
CA ASN A 85 -0.11 7.76 12.61
C ASN A 85 -0.53 9.23 12.40
N ARG A 86 0.24 10.19 12.92
CA ARG A 86 0.00 11.62 12.65
C ARG A 86 0.18 11.96 11.17
N HIS A 87 1.19 11.37 10.51
CA HIS A 87 1.38 11.55 9.07
C HIS A 87 0.27 10.91 8.25
N MET A 88 -0.26 9.77 8.67
CA MET A 88 -1.40 9.14 8.01
C MET A 88 -2.68 9.97 8.13
N LYS A 89 -2.89 10.61 9.29
CA LYS A 89 -4.02 11.53 9.49
C LYS A 89 -3.88 12.82 8.68
N ARG A 90 -2.64 13.28 8.44
CA ARG A 90 -2.34 14.48 7.65
C ARG A 90 -2.17 14.14 6.18
N CYS A 91 -3.20 14.36 5.39
CA CYS A 91 -3.14 14.11 3.95
C CYS A 91 -2.67 15.34 3.17
N SER A 92 -1.99 15.12 2.05
CA SER A 92 -1.81 16.14 1.03
C SER A 92 -3.17 16.49 0.41
N THR A 93 -3.33 17.74 -0.03
CA THR A 93 -4.48 18.21 -0.82
C THR A 93 -4.47 17.60 -2.23
N SER A 94 -3.29 17.28 -2.78
CA SER A 94 -3.17 16.59 -4.05
C SER A 94 -3.58 15.12 -3.92
N LEU A 95 -4.55 14.72 -4.73
CA LEU A 95 -5.07 13.35 -4.76
C LEU A 95 -3.98 12.33 -5.08
N ILE A 96 -3.15 12.61 -6.07
CA ILE A 96 -2.06 11.73 -6.51
C ILE A 96 -1.06 11.52 -5.37
N ILE A 97 -0.63 12.60 -4.71
CA ILE A 97 0.32 12.52 -3.60
C ILE A 97 -0.29 11.75 -2.43
N ARG A 98 -1.56 12.03 -2.10
CA ARG A 98 -2.30 11.36 -1.03
C ARG A 98 -2.42 9.85 -1.31
N GLU A 99 -2.74 9.48 -2.54
CA GLU A 99 -2.85 8.09 -2.96
C GLU A 99 -1.53 7.33 -2.79
N ILE A 100 -0.40 7.91 -3.23
CA ILE A 100 0.91 7.26 -3.11
C ILE A 100 1.30 7.09 -1.63
N GLN A 101 1.06 8.11 -0.81
CA GLN A 101 1.31 8.03 0.64
C GLN A 101 0.45 6.96 1.31
N MET A 102 -0.84 6.88 0.97
CA MET A 102 -1.73 5.85 1.50
C MET A 102 -1.32 4.45 1.02
N LYS A 103 -1.05 4.27 -0.29
CA LYS A 103 -0.62 2.98 -0.86
C LYS A 103 0.66 2.46 -0.20
N THR A 104 1.60 3.35 0.10
CA THR A 104 2.86 3.00 0.74
C THR A 104 2.64 2.73 2.23
N THR A 105 2.28 3.74 3.03
CA THR A 105 2.25 3.62 4.49
C THR A 105 1.15 2.67 4.98
N ALA A 106 -0.06 2.70 4.39
CA ALA A 106 -1.13 1.76 4.73
C ALA A 106 -0.92 0.36 4.14
N ARG A 107 0.15 0.17 3.36
CA ARG A 107 0.45 -1.08 2.67
C ARG A 107 -0.72 -1.49 1.78
N CYS A 108 -1.28 -0.57 1.01
CA CYS A 108 -2.41 -0.83 0.11
C CYS A 108 -1.99 -1.01 -1.36
N HIS A 109 -0.71 -0.80 -1.69
CA HIS A 109 -0.22 -1.10 -3.03
C HIS A 109 -0.40 -2.59 -3.37
N LEU A 110 -0.82 -2.85 -4.59
CA LEU A 110 -1.08 -4.20 -5.05
C LEU A 110 0.20 -4.77 -5.63
N THR A 111 0.66 -5.89 -5.09
CA THR A 111 1.92 -6.51 -5.50
C THR A 111 1.64 -7.85 -6.16
N PRO A 112 2.58 -8.41 -6.93
CA PRO A 112 2.44 -9.75 -7.52
C PRO A 112 2.01 -10.81 -6.50
N VAL A 113 2.63 -10.84 -5.31
CA VAL A 113 2.27 -11.77 -4.23
C VAL A 113 0.82 -11.62 -3.77
N ARG A 114 0.26 -10.40 -3.79
CA ARG A 114 -1.15 -10.18 -3.46
C ARG A 114 -2.06 -10.51 -4.62
N MET A 115 -1.62 -10.22 -5.85
CA MET A 115 -2.36 -10.55 -7.06
C MET A 115 -2.58 -12.03 -7.20
N VAL A 116 -1.53 -12.85 -7.01
CA VAL A 116 -1.62 -14.32 -6.99
C VAL A 116 -2.73 -14.83 -6.08
N LYS A 117 -2.94 -14.20 -4.92
CA LYS A 117 -4.00 -14.59 -3.98
C LYS A 117 -5.40 -14.19 -4.44
N ILE A 118 -5.51 -13.16 -5.29
CA ILE A 118 -6.78 -12.64 -5.80
C ILE A 118 -7.20 -13.40 -7.06
N ASN A 119 -6.25 -13.61 -7.97
CA ASN A 119 -6.51 -14.17 -9.30
C ASN A 119 -6.15 -15.67 -9.41
N ASN A 120 -5.65 -16.29 -8.33
CA ASN A 120 -5.10 -17.65 -8.29
C ASN A 120 -4.06 -17.93 -9.39
N SER A 121 -3.36 -16.91 -9.89
CA SER A 121 -2.28 -17.09 -10.87
C SER A 121 -1.02 -17.58 -10.17
N GLY A 122 -0.30 -18.55 -10.73
CA GLY A 122 0.92 -19.09 -10.09
C GLY A 122 2.11 -18.11 -10.00
N ASN A 123 2.14 -17.05 -10.82
CA ASN A 123 3.30 -16.18 -10.92
C ASN A 123 3.28 -15.02 -9.90
N ASN A 124 4.12 -15.10 -8.88
CA ASN A 124 4.32 -14.06 -7.87
C ASN A 124 5.60 -13.22 -8.07
N SER A 125 6.24 -13.29 -9.25
CA SER A 125 7.46 -12.56 -9.55
C SER A 125 7.22 -11.05 -9.62
N CYS A 126 8.22 -10.27 -9.22
CA CYS A 126 8.25 -8.82 -9.33
C CYS A 126 7.95 -8.36 -10.76
N TRP A 127 7.02 -7.42 -10.92
CA TRP A 127 6.68 -6.83 -12.22
C TRP A 127 7.82 -6.04 -12.85
N GLN A 128 8.79 -5.61 -12.06
CA GLN A 128 9.95 -4.88 -12.55
C GLN A 128 10.99 -5.80 -13.21
N GLY A 129 10.87 -7.14 -13.11
CA GLY A 129 11.49 -8.06 -14.07
C GLY A 129 12.82 -8.70 -13.69
N TYR A 130 12.87 -9.46 -12.58
CA TYR A 130 14.02 -10.31 -12.24
C TYR A 130 13.67 -11.69 -11.67
N GLY A 131 12.40 -12.13 -11.80
CA GLY A 131 11.95 -13.41 -11.23
C GLY A 131 11.88 -13.46 -9.70
N GLU A 132 12.44 -12.47 -8.99
CA GLU A 132 12.37 -12.36 -7.53
C GLU A 132 10.92 -12.19 -7.06
N ARG A 133 10.61 -12.74 -5.87
CA ARG A 133 9.25 -12.69 -5.30
C ARG A 133 8.81 -11.24 -5.07
N GLY A 134 7.73 -10.82 -5.73
CA GLY A 134 7.16 -9.48 -5.69
C GLY A 134 6.40 -9.17 -4.40
N THR A 135 7.10 -9.19 -3.26
CA THR A 135 6.58 -8.70 -1.99
C THR A 135 6.48 -7.16 -2.00
N LEU A 136 5.72 -6.60 -1.07
CA LEU A 136 5.61 -5.15 -0.92
C LEU A 136 6.96 -4.53 -0.58
N TRP A 137 7.70 -5.15 0.34
CA TRP A 137 9.02 -4.70 0.74
C TRP A 137 10.03 -4.72 -0.41
N HIS A 138 10.05 -5.82 -1.17
CA HIS A 138 10.87 -5.94 -2.36
C HIS A 138 10.57 -4.82 -3.36
N TYR A 139 9.28 -4.63 -3.68
CA TYR A 139 8.85 -3.64 -4.67
C TYR A 139 9.26 -2.20 -4.31
N TRP A 140 9.12 -1.81 -3.03
CA TRP A 140 9.43 -0.43 -2.62
C TRP A 140 10.90 -0.17 -2.33
N TRP A 141 11.64 -1.20 -1.94
CA TRP A 141 13.00 -1.03 -1.45
C TRP A 141 13.98 -2.02 -2.07
N GLU A 142 13.88 -3.31 -1.81
CA GLU A 142 14.97 -4.27 -2.13
C GLU A 142 15.20 -4.50 -3.62
N CYS A 143 14.21 -4.20 -4.47
CA CYS A 143 14.31 -4.48 -5.89
C CYS A 143 15.57 -3.87 -6.51
N LYS A 144 16.32 -4.70 -7.23
CA LYS A 144 17.58 -4.33 -7.89
C LYS A 144 17.44 -3.14 -8.85
N LEU A 145 16.26 -2.96 -9.45
CA LEU A 145 15.97 -1.80 -10.32
C LEU A 145 15.59 -0.54 -9.56
N VAL A 146 15.06 -0.70 -8.35
CA VAL A 146 14.64 0.42 -7.48
C VAL A 146 15.82 0.96 -6.67
N GLN A 147 16.78 0.11 -6.30
CA GLN A 147 17.97 0.52 -5.54
C GLN A 147 18.80 1.64 -6.21
N PRO A 148 19.07 1.64 -7.53
CA PRO A 148 19.75 2.76 -8.20
C PRO A 148 19.02 4.10 -8.05
N LEU A 149 17.69 4.11 -8.08
CA LEU A 149 16.88 5.31 -7.86
C LEU A 149 17.09 5.83 -6.45
N TRP A 150 16.99 4.98 -5.43
CA TRP A 150 17.24 5.38 -4.05
C TRP A 150 18.66 5.90 -3.84
N LYS A 151 19.67 5.23 -4.37
CA LYS A 151 21.06 5.72 -4.31
C LYS A 151 21.20 7.11 -4.93
N THR A 152 20.51 7.39 -6.02
CA THR A 152 20.49 8.71 -6.67
C THR A 152 19.81 9.77 -5.79
N VAL A 153 18.65 9.46 -5.21
CA VAL A 153 17.95 10.34 -4.27
C VAL A 153 18.87 10.72 -3.11
N TRP A 154 19.57 9.76 -2.50
CA TRP A 154 20.50 10.06 -1.40
C TRP A 154 21.73 10.87 -1.82
N ARG A 155 22.25 10.66 -3.04
CA ARG A 155 23.31 11.52 -3.59
C ARG A 155 22.83 12.97 -3.75
N LEU A 156 21.60 13.18 -4.20
CA LEU A 156 21.00 14.51 -4.31
C LEU A 156 20.82 15.16 -2.94
N LEU A 157 20.34 14.42 -1.94
CA LEU A 157 20.21 14.92 -0.57
C LEU A 157 21.55 15.40 -0.01
N LYS A 158 22.63 14.63 -0.22
CA LYS A 158 23.99 15.03 0.18
C LYS A 158 24.43 16.34 -0.49
N LYS A 159 24.18 16.49 -1.80
CA LYS A 159 24.48 17.74 -2.52
C LYS A 159 23.72 18.95 -1.95
N LEU A 160 22.51 18.72 -1.42
CA LEU A 160 21.70 19.73 -0.76
C LEU A 160 22.05 19.94 0.72
N LYS A 161 23.15 19.34 1.22
CA LYS A 161 23.58 19.38 2.62
C LYS A 161 22.50 18.85 3.58
N ILE A 162 21.73 17.86 3.13
CA ILE A 162 20.75 17.12 3.93
C ILE A 162 21.37 15.78 4.30
N GLU A 163 21.73 15.63 5.58
CA GLU A 163 22.33 14.42 6.12
C GLU A 163 21.23 13.49 6.64
N LEU A 164 20.98 12.41 5.90
CA LEU A 164 20.02 11.38 6.27
C LEU A 164 20.66 10.00 6.12
N SER A 165 20.41 9.12 7.08
CA SER A 165 20.80 7.70 6.97
C SER A 165 20.10 7.04 5.78
N TYR A 166 20.76 6.08 5.13
CA TYR A 166 20.16 5.29 4.05
C TYR A 166 19.16 4.29 4.62
N ASN A 167 18.01 4.81 5.03
CA ASN A 167 17.03 4.09 5.81
C ASN A 167 15.63 4.15 5.14
N PRO A 168 15.05 2.99 4.78
CA PRO A 168 13.72 2.91 4.17
C PRO A 168 12.60 3.48 5.05
N ALA A 169 12.72 3.42 6.38
CA ALA A 169 11.70 3.95 7.28
C ALA A 169 11.55 5.48 7.15
N ILE A 170 12.60 6.18 6.72
CA ILE A 170 12.55 7.63 6.46
C ILE A 170 11.66 7.91 5.26
N VAL A 171 11.77 7.10 4.19
CA VAL A 171 11.05 7.34 2.95
C VAL A 171 9.64 6.77 3.00
N LEU A 172 9.50 5.51 3.40
CA LEU A 172 8.23 4.78 3.37
C LEU A 172 7.29 5.22 4.48
N LEU A 173 7.84 5.55 5.66
CA LEU A 173 7.04 5.84 6.86
C LEU A 173 7.23 7.25 7.40
N ARG A 174 8.17 8.03 6.86
CA ARG A 174 8.47 9.40 7.32
C ARG A 174 8.90 9.43 8.79
N ILE A 175 9.59 8.39 9.24
CA ILE A 175 10.19 8.33 10.57
C ILE A 175 11.57 9.00 10.47
N TYR A 176 11.67 10.22 10.98
CA TYR A 176 12.91 11.00 11.00
C TYR A 176 13.60 10.91 12.37
N PRO A 177 14.94 10.99 12.43
CA PRO A 177 15.66 11.12 13.69
C PRO A 177 15.28 12.42 14.42
N LYS A 178 15.56 12.47 15.73
CA LYS A 178 15.27 13.64 16.56
C LYS A 178 16.48 14.57 16.56
N ASP A 179 16.70 15.30 15.47
CA ASP A 179 17.73 16.35 15.44
C ASP A 179 17.12 17.74 15.21
N THR A 180 17.74 18.77 15.77
CA THR A 180 17.24 20.16 15.76
C THR A 180 17.10 20.73 14.35
N LYS A 181 17.90 20.27 13.38
CA LYS A 181 17.84 20.66 11.96
C LYS A 181 16.79 19.88 11.17
N MET A 182 16.21 18.82 11.74
CA MET A 182 15.30 17.92 11.03
C MET A 182 14.01 18.55 10.53
N PRO A 183 13.36 19.50 11.23
CA PRO A 183 12.13 20.11 10.71
C PRO A 183 12.33 20.76 9.34
N ILE A 184 13.44 21.48 9.15
CA ILE A 184 13.77 22.18 7.89
C ILE A 184 14.17 21.17 6.81
N GLN A 185 15.05 20.22 7.14
CA GLN A 185 15.50 19.19 6.20
C GLN A 185 14.34 18.32 5.71
N ARG A 186 13.41 17.98 6.62
CA ARG A 186 12.21 17.20 6.31
C ARG A 186 11.34 17.86 5.24
N VAL A 187 11.12 19.17 5.33
CA VAL A 187 10.33 19.91 4.33
C VAL A 187 11.01 19.86 2.96
N ARG A 188 12.34 19.96 2.92
CA ARG A 188 13.12 19.93 1.67
C ARG A 188 13.20 18.55 1.01
N CYS A 189 13.32 17.46 1.79
CA CYS A 189 13.48 16.12 1.23
C CYS A 189 12.13 15.43 0.89
N THR A 190 11.03 15.83 1.55
CA THR A 190 9.73 15.16 1.40
C THR A 190 9.22 15.12 -0.06
N PRO A 191 9.30 16.21 -0.86
CA PRO A 191 8.89 16.17 -2.27
C PRO A 191 9.70 15.17 -3.10
N MET A 192 11.01 15.08 -2.86
CA MET A 192 11.89 14.12 -3.54
C MET A 192 11.49 12.67 -3.25
N PHE A 193 11.18 12.36 -1.99
CA PHE A 193 10.70 11.04 -1.60
C PHE A 193 9.35 10.70 -2.23
N ILE A 194 8.41 11.66 -2.27
CA ILE A 194 7.13 11.46 -2.95
C ILE A 194 7.33 11.18 -4.43
N ALA A 195 8.18 11.97 -5.11
CA ALA A 195 8.45 11.81 -6.54
C ALA A 195 9.08 10.44 -6.84
N ALA A 196 10.03 10.00 -6.01
CA ALA A 196 10.64 8.68 -6.14
C ALA A 196 9.62 7.55 -5.92
N LEU A 197 8.80 7.64 -4.86
CA LEU A 197 7.73 6.66 -4.61
C LEU A 197 6.71 6.63 -5.74
N TRP A 198 6.33 7.78 -6.27
CA TRP A 198 5.42 7.85 -7.40
C TRP A 198 6.02 7.19 -8.65
N THR A 199 7.32 7.41 -8.90
CA THR A 199 8.04 6.78 -10.02
C THR A 199 8.10 5.27 -9.87
N ILE A 200 8.32 4.76 -8.66
CA ILE A 200 8.34 3.31 -8.39
C ILE A 200 6.95 2.70 -8.56
N ALA A 201 5.90 3.41 -8.12
CA ALA A 201 4.52 2.94 -8.10
C ALA A 201 3.85 2.84 -9.48
N LYS A 202 4.47 3.43 -10.50
CA LYS A 202 3.98 3.49 -11.87
C LYS A 202 4.27 2.18 -12.59
#